data_AF-A0A8C6V009-F1
#
_entry.id   AF-A0A8C6V009-F1
#
_cell.length_a   1.000
_cell.length_b   1.000
_cell.length_c   1.000
_cell.angle_alpha   90.00
_cell.angle_beta   90.00
_cell.angle_gamma   90.00
#
_symmetry.space_group_name_H-M   'P 1'
#
loop_
_entity.id
_entity.type
_entity.pdbx_description
1 polymer ?
#
loop_
_entity_poly.entity_id
_entity_poly.type
_entity_poly.pdbx_seq_one_letter_code
_entity_poly.pdbx_strand_id
1 'polypeptide(L)'
;MVLLSAAGINDPVVSLKNGRIRGELVTVRGTDRKVKQFLGIPFAHPPVGPLRLAAPQEALPWDEEKDCTKQPSMCIQDPQIMVNVSKSMSMQITLSDISEDCLYLNVYTPESAMQGDKLPVMVWIHGGGLTVGAASHYDGSSLAAYENVVMVIIQYRLGILGFLSTGDEHATGNWGFLDQLLALRWSVTIAGESAGGISASILSLSPLAKDLFQKAIFQSGVATLGSYTTHHPLTNAQVLNLYLIPTITTTFLHIVLSFLRTPDQALSRLIMQMMWALCLEHVFGMGT
;
A
#
# COMPACT_ATOMS: atom_id res chain seq x y z
N MET A 1 6.84 -9.69 17.62
CA MET A 1 6.06 -10.17 18.77
C MET A 1 5.19 -9.01 19.22
N VAL A 2 3.88 -9.15 19.09
CA VAL A 2 2.88 -8.12 19.42
C VAL A 2 2.39 -8.43 20.84
N LEU A 3 2.61 -7.51 21.78
CA LEU A 3 2.27 -7.69 23.20
C LEU A 3 0.92 -7.01 23.45
N LEU A 4 -0.19 -7.75 23.50
CA LEU A 4 -1.49 -7.21 23.93
C LEU A 4 -1.43 -6.91 25.43
N SER A 5 -1.64 -5.66 25.86
CA SER A 5 -1.85 -5.30 27.27
C SER A 5 -3.31 -4.98 27.48
N ALA A 6 -3.98 -5.68 28.39
CA ALA A 6 -5.40 -5.46 28.67
C ALA A 6 -5.61 -4.08 29.30
N ALA A 7 -6.16 -3.14 28.54
CA ALA A 7 -6.83 -1.95 29.05
C ALA A 7 -8.14 -1.78 28.28
N GLY A 8 -9.28 -1.80 29.00
CA GLY A 8 -10.64 -1.60 28.46
C GLY A 8 -11.22 -2.80 27.69
N ILE A 9 -12.39 -3.29 28.10
CA ILE A 9 -13.15 -4.35 27.39
C ILE A 9 -13.49 -3.95 25.94
N ASN A 10 -13.53 -2.64 25.64
CA ASN A 10 -13.91 -2.10 24.33
C ASN A 10 -12.76 -1.46 23.53
N ASP A 11 -11.62 -1.14 24.16
CA ASP A 11 -10.53 -0.35 23.55
C ASP A 11 -9.20 -1.10 23.62
N PRO A 12 -8.98 -2.15 22.80
CA PRO A 12 -7.81 -2.99 22.91
C PRO A 12 -6.50 -2.20 22.72
N VAL A 13 -5.64 -2.21 23.74
CA VAL A 13 -4.30 -1.62 23.69
C VAL A 13 -3.24 -2.70 23.44
N VAL A 14 -2.32 -2.40 22.53
CA VAL A 14 -1.27 -3.31 22.09
C VAL A 14 0.09 -2.62 22.10
N SER A 15 1.07 -3.25 22.72
CA SER A 15 2.48 -2.85 22.67
C SER A 15 3.19 -3.53 21.50
N LEU A 16 3.67 -2.73 20.55
CA LEU A 16 4.54 -3.13 19.46
C LEU A 16 6.01 -2.86 19.82
N LYS A 17 6.95 -3.34 19.00
CA LYS A 17 8.38 -2.97 19.09
C LYS A 17 8.58 -1.44 19.00
N ASN A 18 7.73 -0.78 18.21
CA ASN A 18 7.84 0.64 17.89
C ASN A 18 7.05 1.54 18.84
N GLY A 19 6.15 1.01 19.67
CA GLY A 19 5.34 1.82 20.57
C GLY A 19 3.97 1.20 20.83
N ARG A 20 3.13 1.88 21.62
CA ARG A 20 1.78 1.41 21.94
C ARG A 20 0.77 1.91 20.91
N ILE A 21 -0.20 1.08 20.59
CA ILE A 21 -1.35 1.40 19.73
C ILE A 21 -2.64 1.08 20.47
N ARG A 22 -3.67 1.86 20.21
CA ARG A 22 -5.04 1.62 20.69
C ARG A 22 -5.96 1.37 19.50
N GLY A 23 -6.62 0.23 19.50
CA GLY A 23 -7.66 -0.12 18.54
C GLY A 23 -9.06 0.01 19.15
N GLU A 24 -10.03 -0.62 18.51
CA GLU A 24 -11.42 -0.70 18.97
C GLU A 24 -12.00 -2.10 18.78
N LEU A 25 -12.98 -2.46 19.61
CA LEU A 25 -13.78 -3.67 19.45
C LEU A 25 -15.00 -3.36 18.57
N VAL A 26 -15.06 -3.92 17.37
CA VAL A 26 -16.13 -3.64 16.38
C VAL A 26 -16.99 -4.86 16.11
N THR A 27 -18.29 -4.64 15.94
CA THR A 27 -19.25 -5.67 15.54
C THR A 27 -19.21 -5.86 14.03
N VAL A 28 -19.05 -7.10 13.57
CA VAL A 28 -19.07 -7.45 12.15
C VAL A 28 -20.46 -7.16 11.56
N ARG A 29 -20.49 -6.42 10.46
CA ARG A 29 -21.74 -5.95 9.83
C ARG A 29 -22.71 -7.11 9.57
N GLY A 30 -23.94 -6.98 10.08
CA GLY A 30 -25.00 -7.96 9.88
C GLY A 30 -24.91 -9.20 10.78
N THR A 31 -24.07 -9.18 11.82
CA THR A 31 -23.90 -10.30 12.75
C THR A 31 -23.78 -9.80 14.20
N ASP A 32 -23.72 -10.72 15.17
CA ASP A 32 -23.42 -10.47 16.58
C ASP A 32 -21.93 -10.68 16.94
N ARG A 33 -21.11 -11.11 15.97
CA ARG A 33 -19.68 -11.37 16.16
C ARG A 33 -18.89 -10.08 16.26
N LYS A 34 -17.83 -10.09 17.06
CA LYS A 34 -16.93 -8.96 17.22
C LYS A 34 -15.49 -9.30 16.85
N VAL A 35 -14.73 -8.28 16.48
CA VAL A 35 -13.29 -8.36 16.22
C VAL A 35 -12.59 -7.17 16.87
N LYS A 36 -11.32 -7.36 17.27
CA LYS A 36 -10.45 -6.24 17.62
C LYS A 36 -9.87 -5.69 16.33
N GLN A 37 -10.09 -4.41 16.09
CA GLN A 37 -9.68 -3.69 14.90
C GLN A 37 -8.61 -2.66 15.26
N PHE A 38 -7.57 -2.59 14.43
CA PHE A 38 -6.53 -1.58 14.49
C PHE A 38 -6.32 -1.03 13.08
N LEU A 39 -6.62 0.25 12.86
CA LEU A 39 -6.53 0.94 11.60
C LEU A 39 -5.35 1.91 11.58
N GLY A 40 -4.67 2.02 10.44
CA GLY A 40 -3.62 3.04 10.27
C GLY A 40 -2.39 2.79 11.14
N ILE A 41 -1.95 1.54 11.32
CA ILE A 41 -0.70 1.23 12.00
C ILE A 41 0.46 1.53 11.04
N PRO A 42 1.42 2.42 11.38
CA PRO A 42 2.57 2.70 10.53
C PRO A 42 3.52 1.50 10.53
N PHE A 43 3.90 1.03 9.33
CA PHE A 43 4.89 -0.04 9.17
C PHE A 43 6.22 0.46 8.59
N ALA A 44 6.23 1.67 8.03
CA ALA A 44 7.42 2.29 7.46
C ALA A 44 7.55 3.77 7.86
N HIS A 45 8.76 4.32 7.70
CA HIS A 45 8.97 5.76 7.73
C HIS A 45 8.23 6.41 6.54
N PRO A 46 7.57 7.57 6.71
CA PRO A 46 6.93 8.30 5.62
C PRO A 46 7.91 8.51 4.43
N PRO A 47 7.57 8.08 3.21
CA PRO A 47 8.47 8.11 2.05
C PRO A 47 8.49 9.48 1.35
N VAL A 48 8.65 10.55 2.14
CA VAL A 48 8.61 11.95 1.68
C VAL A 48 10.01 12.53 1.52
N GLY A 49 10.13 13.59 0.68
CA GLY A 49 11.38 14.32 0.50
C GLY A 49 12.53 13.40 0.05
N PRO A 50 13.65 13.30 0.79
CA PRO A 50 14.77 12.43 0.44
C PRO A 50 14.42 10.92 0.36
N LEU A 51 13.34 10.48 1.02
CA LEU A 51 12.88 9.09 0.98
C LEU A 51 11.93 8.81 -0.20
N ARG A 52 11.60 9.85 -0.98
CA ARG A 52 10.83 9.70 -2.20
C ARG A 52 11.69 9.01 -3.27
N LEU A 53 11.12 7.99 -3.92
CA LEU A 53 11.83 7.12 -4.88
C LEU A 53 13.08 6.47 -4.25
N ALA A 54 12.94 6.01 -3.01
CA ALA A 54 13.92 5.22 -2.28
C ALA A 54 13.25 4.01 -1.61
N ALA A 55 14.04 3.00 -1.26
CA ALA A 55 13.57 1.85 -0.50
C ALA A 55 12.94 2.30 0.84
N PRO A 56 11.84 1.65 1.28
CA PRO A 56 11.20 2.02 2.54
C PRO A 56 12.10 1.66 3.73
N GLN A 57 11.98 2.45 4.79
CA GLN A 57 12.69 2.24 6.04
C GLN A 57 11.71 1.85 7.14
N GLU A 58 12.14 1.11 8.15
CA GLU A 58 11.30 0.75 9.30
C GLU A 58 10.68 2.01 9.93
N ALA A 59 9.43 1.89 10.40
CA ALA A 59 8.81 2.96 11.17
C ALA A 59 9.66 3.34 12.38
N LEU A 60 9.78 4.64 12.65
CA LEU A 60 10.44 5.12 13.87
C LEU A 60 9.62 4.73 15.10
N PRO A 61 10.27 4.53 16.26
CA PRO A 61 9.54 4.37 17.50
C PRO A 61 8.78 5.65 17.87
N TRP A 62 7.70 5.50 18.61
CA TRP A 62 6.89 6.58 19.17
C TRP A 62 6.64 6.34 20.65
N ASP A 63 6.70 7.42 21.44
CA ASP A 63 6.56 7.35 22.90
C ASP A 63 5.08 7.33 23.32
N GLU A 64 4.27 8.17 22.67
CA GLU A 64 2.85 8.33 22.99
C GLU A 64 1.98 7.25 22.36
N GLU A 65 0.94 6.82 23.08
CA GLU A 65 -0.02 5.85 22.53
C GLU A 65 -0.65 6.37 21.25
N LYS A 66 -0.52 5.62 20.15
CA LYS A 66 -1.08 5.99 18.85
C LYS A 66 -2.51 5.48 18.72
N ASP A 67 -3.42 6.39 18.39
CA ASP A 67 -4.82 6.08 18.10
C ASP A 67 -4.94 5.39 16.72
N CYS A 68 -5.23 4.10 16.73
CA CYS A 68 -5.39 3.26 15.55
C CYS A 68 -6.86 2.85 15.36
N THR A 69 -7.77 3.82 15.46
CA THR A 69 -9.23 3.66 15.26
C THR A 69 -9.73 4.32 13.98
N LYS A 70 -8.81 4.90 13.17
CA LYS A 70 -9.15 5.66 11.97
C LYS A 70 -8.34 5.17 10.77
N GLN A 71 -8.98 5.18 9.61
CA GLN A 71 -8.32 4.85 8.36
C GLN A 71 -7.19 5.85 8.07
N PRO A 72 -6.02 5.39 7.59
CA PRO A 72 -4.94 6.26 7.16
C PRO A 72 -5.28 6.94 5.84
N SER A 73 -4.49 7.94 5.45
CA SER A 73 -4.55 8.48 4.10
C SER A 73 -4.21 7.40 3.05
N MET A 74 -4.86 7.49 1.89
CA MET A 74 -4.50 6.71 0.71
C MET A 74 -3.21 7.24 0.09
N CYS A 75 -2.45 6.37 -0.59
CA CYS A 75 -1.29 6.81 -1.35
C CYS A 75 -1.70 7.74 -2.50
N ILE A 76 -0.79 8.64 -2.92
CA ILE A 76 -0.99 9.53 -4.06
C ILE A 76 -1.48 8.75 -5.28
N GLN A 77 -2.68 9.11 -5.74
CA GLN A 77 -3.39 8.53 -6.86
C GLN A 77 -4.48 9.50 -7.34
N ASP A 78 -5.09 9.22 -8.49
CA ASP A 78 -6.27 9.95 -8.95
C ASP A 78 -7.55 9.37 -8.32
N PRO A 79 -8.23 10.11 -7.41
CA PRO A 79 -9.44 9.62 -6.77
C PRO A 79 -10.59 9.43 -7.76
N GLN A 80 -10.61 10.13 -8.89
CA GLN A 80 -11.70 10.05 -9.87
C GLN A 80 -11.77 8.66 -10.53
N ILE A 81 -10.61 8.02 -10.74
CA ILE A 81 -10.55 6.64 -11.23
C ILE A 81 -11.27 5.71 -10.26
N MET A 82 -11.01 5.84 -8.96
CA MET A 82 -11.67 5.05 -7.94
C MET A 82 -13.19 5.32 -7.88
N VAL A 83 -13.63 6.57 -8.01
CA VAL A 83 -15.06 6.91 -8.13
C VAL A 83 -15.71 6.21 -9.32
N ASN A 84 -15.07 6.29 -10.49
CA ASN A 84 -15.59 5.70 -11.72
C ASN A 84 -15.67 4.17 -11.61
N VAL A 85 -14.62 3.54 -11.11
CA VAL A 85 -14.54 2.10 -10.86
C VAL A 85 -15.62 1.65 -9.86
N SER A 86 -15.79 2.38 -8.76
CA SER A 86 -16.82 2.10 -7.76
C SER A 86 -18.23 2.16 -8.35
N LYS A 87 -18.50 3.18 -9.18
CA LYS A 87 -19.78 3.34 -9.85
C LYS A 87 -20.05 2.21 -10.83
N SER A 88 -19.07 1.86 -11.67
CA SER A 88 -19.20 0.80 -12.67
C SER A 88 -19.38 -0.58 -12.04
N MET A 89 -18.74 -0.84 -10.89
CA MET A 89 -18.84 -2.12 -10.17
C MET A 89 -19.91 -2.12 -9.08
N SER A 90 -20.71 -1.05 -8.96
CA SER A 90 -21.72 -0.89 -7.90
C SER A 90 -21.16 -1.13 -6.49
N MET A 91 -19.89 -0.78 -6.27
CA MET A 91 -19.24 -0.84 -4.97
C MET A 91 -19.53 0.43 -4.18
N GLN A 92 -19.57 0.31 -2.86
CA GLN A 92 -19.54 1.45 -1.95
C GLN A 92 -18.12 1.56 -1.39
N ILE A 93 -17.35 2.51 -1.90
CA ILE A 93 -16.04 2.87 -1.33
C ILE A 93 -16.13 4.21 -0.62
N THR A 94 -15.47 4.32 0.52
CA THR A 94 -15.26 5.60 1.20
C THR A 94 -13.87 6.09 0.83
N LEU A 95 -13.80 7.26 0.18
CA LEU A 95 -12.53 7.89 -0.13
C LEU A 95 -11.99 8.59 1.12
N SER A 96 -10.77 8.23 1.51
CA SER A 96 -10.01 8.94 2.53
C SER A 96 -9.11 10.00 1.87
N ASP A 97 -8.52 10.86 2.69
CA ASP A 97 -7.53 11.83 2.21
C ASP A 97 -6.36 11.15 1.50
N ILE A 98 -5.71 11.86 0.60
CA ILE A 98 -4.57 11.36 -0.18
C ILE A 98 -3.27 12.00 0.32
N SER A 99 -2.24 11.19 0.54
CA SER A 99 -0.93 11.64 1.04
C SER A 99 0.21 10.77 0.52
N GLU A 100 1.43 11.33 0.49
CA GLU A 100 2.65 10.54 0.32
C GLU A 100 3.00 9.76 1.60
N ASP A 101 2.63 10.31 2.76
CA ASP A 101 2.63 9.57 4.01
C ASP A 101 1.44 8.61 4.03
N CYS A 102 1.64 7.42 3.44
CA CYS A 102 0.58 6.43 3.24
C CYS A 102 0.99 4.99 3.59
N LEU A 103 2.20 4.77 4.13
CA LEU A 103 2.72 3.42 4.42
C LEU A 103 2.20 2.89 5.77
N TYR A 104 0.91 2.57 5.77
CA TYR A 104 0.15 2.08 6.89
C TYR A 104 -0.52 0.73 6.59
N LEU A 105 -0.88 0.00 7.63
CA LEU A 105 -1.65 -1.24 7.53
C LEU A 105 -2.80 -1.27 8.54
N ASN A 106 -3.82 -2.05 8.20
CA ASN A 106 -4.97 -2.34 9.06
C ASN A 106 -4.89 -3.79 9.54
N VAL A 107 -5.27 -4.05 10.78
CA VAL A 107 -5.28 -5.39 11.40
C VAL A 107 -6.65 -5.66 12.00
N TYR A 108 -7.17 -6.85 11.72
CA TYR A 108 -8.41 -7.38 12.29
C TYR A 108 -8.11 -8.74 12.89
N THR A 109 -8.40 -8.91 14.18
CA THR A 109 -8.17 -10.16 14.90
C THR A 109 -9.45 -10.60 15.62
N PRO A 110 -9.72 -11.90 15.74
CA PRO A 110 -10.88 -12.40 16.47
C PRO A 110 -10.96 -11.83 17.89
N GLU A 111 -12.16 -11.54 18.39
CA GLU A 111 -12.37 -11.06 19.77
C GLU A 111 -11.73 -12.00 20.81
N SER A 112 -11.85 -13.31 20.58
CA SER A 112 -11.32 -14.38 21.44
C SER A 112 -9.80 -14.48 21.43
N ALA A 113 -9.09 -13.82 20.51
CA ALA A 113 -7.64 -13.91 20.40
C ALA A 113 -6.96 -13.33 21.64
N MET A 114 -6.14 -14.14 22.31
CA MET A 114 -5.39 -13.78 23.51
C MET A 114 -3.90 -13.64 23.23
N GLN A 115 -3.19 -13.02 24.16
CA GLN A 115 -1.73 -12.91 24.09
C GLN A 115 -1.10 -14.31 24.10
N GLY A 116 -0.26 -14.59 23.11
CA GLY A 116 0.44 -15.89 22.97
C GLY A 116 -0.21 -16.85 21.98
N ASP A 117 -1.44 -16.57 21.53
CA ASP A 117 -2.10 -17.36 20.50
C ASP A 117 -1.33 -17.29 19.18
N LYS A 118 -1.26 -18.43 18.48
CA LYS A 118 -0.61 -18.56 17.16
C LYS A 118 -1.67 -18.76 16.08
N LEU A 119 -2.43 -17.71 15.81
CA LEU A 119 -3.44 -17.72 14.75
C LEU A 119 -2.78 -17.62 13.36
N PRO A 120 -3.36 -18.25 12.31
CA PRO A 120 -2.95 -18.00 10.94
C PRO A 120 -3.11 -16.51 10.61
N VAL A 121 -2.11 -15.94 9.94
CA VAL A 121 -2.16 -14.55 9.47
C VAL A 121 -2.32 -14.55 7.96
N MET A 122 -3.23 -13.74 7.44
CA MET A 122 -3.39 -13.47 6.01
C MET A 122 -3.12 -11.99 5.74
N VAL A 123 -2.13 -11.71 4.90
CA VAL A 123 -1.84 -10.35 4.43
C VAL A 123 -2.46 -10.16 3.07
N TRP A 124 -3.39 -9.20 2.98
CA TRP A 124 -4.08 -8.80 1.78
C TRP A 124 -3.39 -7.61 1.10
N ILE A 125 -3.08 -7.78 -0.18
CA ILE A 125 -2.55 -6.75 -1.06
C ILE A 125 -3.67 -6.32 -2.01
N HIS A 126 -4.04 -5.05 -1.98
CA HIS A 126 -5.11 -4.54 -2.83
C HIS A 126 -4.70 -4.48 -4.31
N GLY A 127 -5.71 -4.61 -5.18
CA GLY A 127 -5.59 -4.39 -6.62
C GLY A 127 -5.60 -2.91 -7.00
N GLY A 128 -6.00 -2.63 -8.25
CA GLY A 128 -6.04 -1.26 -8.79
C GLY A 128 -4.85 -0.93 -9.70
N GLY A 129 -4.36 -1.91 -10.48
CA GLY A 129 -3.40 -1.67 -11.55
C GLY A 129 -2.01 -1.18 -11.12
N LEU A 130 -1.66 -1.32 -9.82
CA LEU A 130 -0.48 -0.69 -9.21
C LEU A 130 -0.53 0.85 -9.21
N THR A 131 -1.71 1.41 -9.50
CA THR A 131 -1.90 2.81 -9.88
C THR A 131 -2.92 3.51 -8.99
N VAL A 132 -3.93 2.79 -8.53
CA VAL A 132 -4.96 3.22 -7.60
C VAL A 132 -5.26 2.11 -6.58
N GLY A 133 -6.12 2.39 -5.61
CA GLY A 133 -6.55 1.46 -4.58
C GLY A 133 -6.10 1.88 -3.19
N ALA A 134 -6.70 1.25 -2.18
CA ALA A 134 -6.37 1.48 -0.79
C ALA A 134 -6.75 0.29 0.09
N ALA A 135 -6.00 0.12 1.18
CA ALA A 135 -6.32 -0.80 2.26
C ALA A 135 -7.71 -0.55 2.86
N SER A 136 -8.13 0.72 2.95
CA SER A 136 -9.42 1.13 3.51
C SER A 136 -10.64 0.67 2.71
N HIS A 137 -10.46 0.21 1.46
CA HIS A 137 -11.54 -0.34 0.64
C HIS A 137 -11.96 -1.75 1.04
N TYR A 138 -11.21 -2.40 1.94
CA TYR A 138 -11.42 -3.79 2.33
C TYR A 138 -11.66 -3.86 3.84
N ASP A 139 -12.68 -4.61 4.24
CA ASP A 139 -12.97 -4.90 5.64
C ASP A 139 -12.61 -6.37 5.94
N GLY A 140 -11.61 -6.57 6.80
CA GLY A 140 -11.16 -7.89 7.23
C GLY A 140 -12.00 -8.51 8.34
N SER A 141 -13.00 -7.79 8.87
CA SER A 141 -13.75 -8.18 10.08
C SER A 141 -14.47 -9.51 9.93
N SER A 142 -15.19 -9.71 8.82
CA SER A 142 -15.91 -10.95 8.54
C SER A 142 -14.95 -12.15 8.47
N LEU A 143 -13.90 -12.05 7.66
CA LEU A 143 -13.00 -13.19 7.47
C LEU A 143 -12.26 -13.54 8.77
N ALA A 144 -11.84 -12.53 9.55
CA ALA A 144 -11.25 -12.74 10.86
C ALA A 144 -12.23 -13.45 11.82
N ALA A 145 -13.48 -13.00 11.93
CA ALA A 145 -14.46 -13.54 12.86
C ALA A 145 -14.97 -14.95 12.52
N TYR A 146 -15.06 -15.29 11.23
CA TYR A 146 -15.60 -16.57 10.77
C TYR A 146 -14.52 -17.65 10.67
N GLU A 147 -13.34 -17.31 10.15
CA GLU A 147 -12.27 -18.30 9.90
C GLU A 147 -11.21 -18.33 11.00
N ASN A 148 -11.38 -17.52 12.05
CA ASN A 148 -10.45 -17.43 13.18
C ASN A 148 -9.01 -17.14 12.73
N VAL A 149 -8.87 -16.17 11.83
CA VAL A 149 -7.59 -15.71 11.25
C VAL A 149 -7.32 -14.26 11.60
N VAL A 150 -6.04 -13.86 11.63
CA VAL A 150 -5.66 -12.45 11.67
C VAL A 150 -5.59 -11.92 10.24
N MET A 151 -6.45 -10.96 9.92
CA MET A 151 -6.40 -10.26 8.65
C MET A 151 -5.53 -9.03 8.78
N VAL A 152 -4.60 -8.86 7.85
CA VAL A 152 -3.75 -7.68 7.71
C VAL A 152 -3.97 -7.13 6.32
N ILE A 153 -4.29 -5.85 6.18
CA ILE A 153 -4.50 -5.20 4.89
C ILE A 153 -3.51 -4.06 4.77
N ILE A 154 -2.65 -4.11 3.75
CA ILE A 154 -1.49 -3.21 3.65
C ILE A 154 -1.68 -2.17 2.55
N GLN A 155 -1.14 -0.96 2.77
CA GLN A 155 -0.89 0.02 1.72
C GLN A 155 0.51 -0.18 1.12
N TYR A 156 0.71 0.29 -0.11
CA TYR A 156 2.01 0.39 -0.77
C TYR A 156 2.00 1.57 -1.73
N ARG A 157 3.17 2.16 -2.03
CA ARG A 157 3.26 3.27 -2.99
C ARG A 157 2.76 2.85 -4.36
N LEU A 158 2.03 3.74 -5.01
CA LEU A 158 1.37 3.53 -6.30
C LEU A 158 1.98 4.40 -7.40
N GLY A 159 1.72 4.03 -8.65
CA GLY A 159 2.04 4.83 -9.82
C GLY A 159 3.52 5.22 -9.91
N ILE A 160 3.79 6.48 -10.24
CA ILE A 160 5.15 7.03 -10.37
C ILE A 160 5.94 6.87 -9.06
N LEU A 161 5.31 7.13 -7.91
CA LEU A 161 5.97 7.03 -6.61
C LEU A 161 6.34 5.60 -6.22
N GLY A 162 5.57 4.61 -6.68
CA GLY A 162 5.80 3.20 -6.42
C GLY A 162 6.73 2.53 -7.43
N PHE A 163 6.71 2.95 -8.71
CA PHE A 163 7.21 2.11 -9.80
C PHE A 163 8.05 2.84 -10.85
N LEU A 164 8.29 4.16 -10.71
CA LEU A 164 9.22 4.86 -11.62
C LEU A 164 10.61 4.21 -11.53
N SER A 165 11.14 3.84 -12.70
CA SER A 165 12.48 3.28 -12.85
C SER A 165 13.18 3.91 -14.03
N THR A 166 14.46 4.22 -13.86
CA THR A 166 15.37 4.68 -14.92
C THR A 166 16.20 3.52 -15.49
N GLY A 167 16.14 2.34 -14.87
CA GLY A 167 16.96 1.18 -15.23
C GLY A 167 18.42 1.28 -14.74
N ASP A 168 18.73 2.26 -13.89
CA ASP A 168 20.04 2.50 -13.30
C ASP A 168 19.91 2.76 -11.77
N GLU A 169 21.02 3.08 -11.10
CA GLU A 169 21.08 3.31 -9.66
C GLU A 169 20.32 4.56 -9.18
N HIS A 170 19.94 5.48 -10.07
CA HIS A 170 19.33 6.75 -9.66
C HIS A 170 17.84 6.61 -9.32
N ALA A 171 17.14 5.71 -10.01
CA ALA A 171 15.84 5.20 -9.62
C ALA A 171 15.69 3.74 -10.07
N THR A 172 16.02 2.81 -9.17
CA THR A 172 15.93 1.37 -9.47
C THR A 172 14.49 0.91 -9.68
N GLY A 173 13.51 1.61 -9.09
CA GLY A 173 12.09 1.30 -9.18
C GLY A 173 11.65 0.23 -8.18
N ASN A 174 10.44 -0.32 -8.41
CA ASN A 174 9.83 -1.36 -7.57
C ASN A 174 9.66 -0.98 -6.09
N TRP A 175 9.60 0.31 -5.78
CA TRP A 175 9.41 0.83 -4.43
C TRP A 175 8.13 0.31 -3.78
N GLY A 176 7.04 0.23 -4.54
CA GLY A 176 5.78 -0.36 -4.07
C GLY A 176 5.91 -1.84 -3.67
N PHE A 177 6.69 -2.64 -4.41
CA PHE A 177 6.97 -4.03 -4.03
C PHE A 177 7.87 -4.11 -2.79
N LEU A 178 8.83 -3.19 -2.65
CA LEU A 178 9.65 -3.10 -1.44
C LEU A 178 8.82 -2.68 -0.21
N ASP A 179 7.81 -1.84 -0.38
CA ASP A 179 6.85 -1.50 0.69
C ASP A 179 6.11 -2.74 1.15
N GLN A 180 5.61 -3.55 0.21
CA GLN A 180 4.94 -4.81 0.51
C GLN A 180 5.86 -5.78 1.25
N LEU A 181 7.12 -5.94 0.81
CA LEU A 181 8.11 -6.77 1.49
C LEU A 181 8.34 -6.33 2.94
N LEU A 182 8.45 -5.02 3.19
CA LEU A 182 8.66 -4.50 4.54
C LEU A 182 7.47 -4.81 5.47
N ALA A 183 6.25 -4.84 4.94
CA ALA A 183 5.05 -5.20 5.69
C ALA A 183 4.93 -6.70 6.02
N LEU A 184 5.62 -7.59 5.29
CA LEU A 184 5.48 -9.06 5.36
C LEU A 184 6.30 -9.76 6.44
N ARG A 185 6.62 -9.11 7.56
CA ARG A 185 7.56 -9.66 8.57
C ARG A 185 7.02 -10.79 9.47
N TRP A 186 5.90 -11.43 9.12
CA TRP A 186 5.25 -12.44 9.97
C TRP A 186 4.96 -13.71 9.15
N SER A 187 4.95 -14.91 9.78
CA SER A 187 4.62 -16.17 9.10
C SER A 187 3.16 -16.16 8.61
N VAL A 188 2.99 -15.87 7.32
CA VAL A 188 1.74 -15.34 6.75
C VAL A 188 1.37 -16.10 5.48
N THR A 189 0.07 -16.17 5.17
CA THR A 189 -0.43 -16.40 3.81
C THR A 189 -0.56 -15.05 3.11
N ILE A 190 0.13 -14.85 1.99
CA ILE A 190 -0.07 -13.64 1.19
C ILE A 190 -1.23 -13.85 0.21
N ALA A 191 -2.09 -12.85 0.06
CA ALA A 191 -3.24 -12.92 -0.83
C ALA A 191 -3.46 -11.57 -1.50
N GLY A 192 -4.01 -11.58 -2.71
CA GLY A 192 -4.39 -10.34 -3.38
C GLY A 192 -5.20 -10.60 -4.63
N GLU A 193 -5.86 -9.54 -5.09
CA GLU A 193 -6.71 -9.52 -6.29
C GLU A 193 -6.12 -8.59 -7.35
N SER A 194 -6.23 -8.97 -8.63
CA SER A 194 -5.74 -8.19 -9.78
C SER A 194 -4.26 -7.83 -9.61
N ALA A 195 -3.91 -6.53 -9.58
CA ALA A 195 -2.56 -6.06 -9.30
C ALA A 195 -1.99 -6.53 -7.93
N GLY A 196 -2.86 -6.78 -6.95
CA GLY A 196 -2.49 -7.42 -5.69
C GLY A 196 -2.18 -8.91 -5.83
N GLY A 197 -2.90 -9.62 -6.71
CA GLY A 197 -2.59 -11.01 -7.07
C GLY A 197 -1.27 -11.11 -7.85
N ILE A 198 -1.05 -10.18 -8.79
CA ILE A 198 0.24 -10.00 -9.50
C ILE A 198 1.35 -9.74 -8.48
N SER A 199 1.14 -8.82 -7.54
CA SER A 199 2.09 -8.53 -6.46
C SER A 199 2.43 -9.77 -5.66
N ALA A 200 1.43 -10.51 -5.17
CA ALA A 200 1.67 -11.74 -4.42
C ALA A 200 2.43 -12.79 -5.24
N SER A 201 2.14 -12.89 -6.54
CA SER A 201 2.85 -13.77 -7.47
C SER A 201 4.30 -13.34 -7.68
N ILE A 202 4.57 -12.05 -7.90
CA ILE A 202 5.92 -11.48 -8.02
C ILE A 202 6.73 -11.71 -6.74
N LEU A 203 6.13 -11.46 -5.57
CA LEU A 203 6.80 -11.68 -4.29
C LEU A 203 7.14 -13.16 -4.07
N SER A 204 6.31 -14.09 -4.55
CA SER A 204 6.60 -15.54 -4.51
C SER A 204 7.80 -15.96 -5.35
N LEU A 205 8.20 -15.13 -6.31
CA LEU A 205 9.38 -15.34 -7.14
C LEU A 205 10.60 -14.55 -6.64
N SER A 206 10.41 -13.60 -5.71
CA SER A 206 11.46 -12.71 -5.26
C SER A 206 12.35 -13.35 -4.21
N PRO A 207 13.68 -13.36 -4.39
CA PRO A 207 14.60 -13.85 -3.36
C PRO A 207 14.56 -13.00 -2.09
N LEU A 208 14.11 -11.74 -2.17
CA LEU A 208 13.93 -10.87 -1.01
C LEU A 208 12.75 -11.29 -0.12
N ALA A 209 11.82 -12.06 -0.67
CA ALA A 209 10.66 -12.56 0.08
C ALA A 209 10.90 -13.94 0.71
N LYS A 210 12.10 -14.50 0.54
CA LYS A 210 12.46 -15.80 1.08
C LYS A 210 12.17 -15.82 2.59
N ASP A 211 11.45 -16.86 3.01
CA ASP A 211 11.06 -17.11 4.40
C ASP A 211 10.09 -16.08 5.03
N LEU A 212 9.60 -15.09 4.26
CA LEU A 212 8.62 -14.11 4.75
C LEU A 212 7.19 -14.67 4.81
N PHE A 213 6.84 -15.61 3.94
CA PHE A 213 5.51 -16.24 3.92
C PHE A 213 5.59 -17.71 3.48
N GLN A 214 4.53 -18.47 3.74
CA GLN A 214 4.50 -19.92 3.51
C GLN A 214 3.47 -20.34 2.47
N LYS A 215 2.46 -19.50 2.24
CA LYS A 215 1.34 -19.77 1.32
C LYS A 215 1.02 -18.50 0.55
N ALA A 216 0.49 -18.67 -0.65
CA ALA A 216 0.12 -17.56 -1.50
C ALA A 216 -1.20 -17.84 -2.23
N ILE A 217 -2.04 -16.81 -2.40
CA ILE A 217 -3.32 -16.85 -3.10
C ILE A 217 -3.33 -15.72 -4.14
N PHE A 218 -3.54 -16.09 -5.41
CA PHE A 218 -3.52 -15.17 -6.55
C PHE A 218 -4.91 -15.09 -7.18
N GLN A 219 -5.70 -14.07 -6.84
CA GLN A 219 -7.03 -13.89 -7.42
C GLN A 219 -6.94 -13.02 -8.67
N SER A 220 -7.19 -13.60 -9.85
CA SER A 220 -7.26 -12.86 -11.12
C SER A 220 -6.02 -12.02 -11.47
N GLY A 221 -4.83 -12.46 -11.06
CA GLY A 221 -3.57 -11.77 -11.38
C GLY A 221 -2.34 -12.61 -11.05
N VAL A 222 -1.39 -12.70 -11.98
CA VAL A 222 -0.14 -13.48 -11.86
C VAL A 222 1.03 -12.75 -12.53
N ALA A 223 2.27 -13.07 -12.12
CA ALA A 223 3.48 -12.39 -12.60
C ALA A 223 3.74 -12.52 -14.11
N THR A 224 3.11 -13.49 -14.79
CA THR A 224 3.27 -13.70 -16.24
C THR A 224 2.41 -12.76 -17.10
N LEU A 225 1.58 -11.90 -16.49
CA LEU A 225 0.85 -10.84 -17.19
C LEU A 225 1.81 -9.73 -17.60
N GLY A 226 2.29 -9.80 -18.85
CA GLY A 226 3.35 -8.92 -19.37
C GLY A 226 3.07 -7.42 -19.30
N SER A 227 1.81 -6.99 -19.18
CA SER A 227 1.44 -5.57 -19.04
C SER A 227 1.93 -4.92 -17.72
N TYR A 228 2.37 -5.72 -16.74
CA TYR A 228 2.84 -5.26 -15.43
C TYR A 228 4.35 -5.42 -15.22
N THR A 229 5.08 -5.76 -16.29
CA THR A 229 6.54 -5.90 -16.29
C THR A 229 7.13 -5.21 -17.51
N THR A 230 8.31 -4.61 -17.39
CA THR A 230 8.98 -3.98 -18.54
C THR A 230 10.48 -4.26 -18.51
N HIS A 231 11.05 -4.52 -19.68
CA HIS A 231 12.50 -4.58 -19.89
C HIS A 231 13.09 -3.23 -20.32
N HIS A 232 12.25 -2.21 -20.53
CA HIS A 232 12.64 -0.89 -21.04
C HIS A 232 12.12 0.25 -20.13
N PRO A 233 12.47 0.25 -18.83
CA PRO A 233 11.95 1.25 -17.88
C PRO A 233 12.33 2.69 -18.25
N LEU A 234 13.53 2.89 -18.81
CA LEU A 234 14.02 4.20 -19.23
C LEU A 234 13.10 4.88 -20.25
N THR A 235 12.56 4.14 -21.22
CA THR A 235 11.64 4.69 -22.23
C THR A 235 10.38 5.24 -21.57
N ASN A 236 9.81 4.51 -20.60
CA ASN A 236 8.63 4.96 -19.86
C ASN A 236 8.96 6.20 -19.00
N ALA A 237 10.14 6.25 -18.39
CA ALA A 237 10.59 7.42 -17.62
C ALA A 237 10.82 8.66 -18.51
N GLN A 238 11.31 8.47 -19.74
CA GLN A 238 11.53 9.55 -20.70
C GLN A 238 10.22 10.17 -21.21
N VAL A 239 9.15 9.39 -21.34
CA VAL A 239 7.82 9.92 -21.65
C VAL A 239 7.40 10.94 -20.59
N LEU A 240 7.65 10.67 -19.30
CA LEU A 240 7.37 11.62 -18.22
C LEU A 240 8.21 12.91 -18.32
N ASN A 241 9.46 12.81 -18.80
CA ASN A 241 10.33 13.97 -19.01
C ASN A 241 9.78 14.94 -20.07
N LEU A 242 9.19 14.43 -21.15
CA LEU A 242 8.60 15.25 -22.21
C LEU A 242 7.43 16.12 -21.71
N TYR A 243 6.70 15.67 -20.70
CA TYR A 243 5.59 16.43 -20.11
C TYR A 243 6.01 17.39 -19.00
N LEU A 244 7.14 17.12 -18.33
CA LEU A 244 7.62 17.96 -17.23
C LEU A 244 8.34 19.22 -17.69
N ILE A 245 9.15 19.13 -18.75
CA ILE A 245 9.91 20.27 -19.29
C ILE A 245 10.01 20.16 -20.82
N PRO A 246 9.03 20.72 -21.57
CA PRO A 246 8.96 20.57 -23.03
C PRO A 246 10.17 21.17 -23.79
N THR A 247 10.97 22.00 -23.12
CA THR A 247 12.07 22.78 -23.72
C THR A 247 13.46 22.18 -23.57
N ILE A 248 13.63 21.03 -22.91
CA ILE A 248 14.96 20.47 -22.62
C ILE A 248 15.16 19.12 -23.32
N THR A 249 15.98 19.12 -24.37
CA THR A 249 16.52 17.94 -25.05
C THR A 249 17.34 17.07 -24.08
N THR A 250 16.96 15.79 -23.91
CA THR A 250 17.73 14.59 -23.49
C THR A 250 18.77 14.67 -22.34
N THR A 251 18.97 15.82 -21.73
CA THR A 251 19.92 16.16 -20.67
C THR A 251 19.07 16.89 -19.62
N PHE A 252 18.60 16.35 -18.51
CA PHE A 252 19.11 15.31 -17.64
C PHE A 252 17.92 14.70 -16.88
N LEU A 253 17.72 13.39 -16.96
CA LEU A 253 16.75 12.66 -16.13
C LEU A 253 17.00 12.87 -14.62
N HIS A 254 18.25 13.17 -14.24
CA HIS A 254 18.63 13.58 -12.89
C HIS A 254 17.96 14.87 -12.41
N ILE A 255 17.76 15.86 -13.31
CA ILE A 255 17.09 17.10 -12.93
C ILE A 255 15.62 16.80 -12.63
N VAL A 256 14.97 15.99 -13.48
CA VAL A 256 13.61 15.50 -13.22
C VAL A 256 13.54 14.71 -11.91
N LEU A 257 14.45 13.77 -11.65
CA LEU A 257 14.47 13.03 -10.39
C LEU A 257 14.73 13.94 -9.17
N SER A 258 15.61 14.93 -9.29
CA SER A 258 15.88 15.91 -8.23
C SER A 258 14.66 16.78 -7.97
N PHE A 259 13.95 17.19 -9.03
CA PHE A 259 12.73 17.97 -8.97
C PHE A 259 11.59 17.14 -8.37
N LEU A 260 11.44 15.89 -8.80
CA LEU A 260 10.50 14.93 -8.23
C LEU A 260 10.80 14.65 -6.77
N ARG A 261 12.01 14.84 -6.26
CA ARG A 261 12.38 14.71 -4.83
C ARG A 261 12.27 16.02 -4.03
N THR A 262 11.82 17.12 -4.64
CA THR A 262 11.76 18.42 -3.97
C THR A 262 10.78 18.43 -2.79
N PRO A 263 11.06 19.22 -1.73
CA PRO A 263 10.27 19.21 -0.50
C PRO A 263 8.89 19.87 -0.62
N ASP A 264 8.62 20.63 -1.70
CA ASP A 264 7.33 21.28 -1.88
C ASP A 264 6.26 20.24 -2.22
N GLN A 265 5.52 19.83 -1.19
CA GLN A 265 4.48 18.82 -1.29
C GLN A 265 3.31 19.28 -2.16
N ALA A 266 2.99 20.57 -2.21
CA ALA A 266 1.85 21.06 -3.00
C ALA A 266 2.18 21.05 -4.48
N LEU A 267 3.36 21.54 -4.85
CA LEU A 267 3.83 21.54 -6.24
C LEU A 267 4.10 20.11 -6.74
N SER A 268 4.72 19.27 -5.90
CA SER A 268 4.96 17.86 -6.24
C SER A 268 3.66 17.08 -6.45
N ARG A 269 2.64 17.31 -5.60
CA ARG A 269 1.31 16.68 -5.73
C ARG A 269 0.60 17.12 -7.00
N LEU A 270 0.57 18.42 -7.28
CA LEU A 270 -0.09 18.96 -8.47
C LEU A 270 0.57 18.40 -9.75
N ILE A 271 1.90 18.36 -9.77
CA ILE A 271 2.66 17.85 -10.91
C ILE A 271 2.43 16.35 -11.08
N MET A 272 2.40 15.57 -10.00
CA MET A 272 2.09 14.14 -10.08
C MET A 272 0.66 13.87 -10.56
N GLN A 273 -0.33 14.64 -10.12
CA GLN A 273 -1.72 14.53 -10.59
C GLN A 273 -1.85 14.91 -12.08
N MET A 274 -1.15 15.96 -12.53
CA MET A 274 -1.12 16.35 -13.94
C MET A 274 -0.42 15.31 -14.81
N MET A 275 0.73 14.80 -14.38
CA MET A 275 1.47 13.74 -15.08
C MET A 275 0.63 12.47 -15.22
N TRP A 276 -0.20 12.19 -14.23
CA TRP A 276 -1.10 11.04 -14.23
C TRP A 276 -2.19 11.14 -15.29
N ALA A 277 -2.91 12.27 -15.34
CA ALA A 277 -3.96 12.52 -16.31
C ALA A 277 -3.44 12.41 -17.76
N LEU A 278 -2.24 12.95 -18.01
CA LEU A 278 -1.61 12.96 -19.33
C LEU A 278 -1.08 11.58 -19.76
N CYS A 279 -0.61 10.76 -18.82
CA CYS A 279 -0.07 9.42 -19.12
C CYS A 279 -1.20 8.42 -19.47
N LEU A 280 -2.38 8.55 -18.84
CA LEU A 280 -3.55 7.71 -19.13
C LEU A 280 -4.09 7.90 -20.55
N GLU A 281 -4.14 9.15 -21.03
CA GLU A 281 -4.60 9.45 -22.40
C GLU A 281 -3.71 8.80 -23.47
N HIS A 282 -2.39 8.78 -23.26
CA HIS A 282 -1.45 8.25 -24.25
C HIS A 282 -1.20 6.74 -24.16
N VAL A 283 -1.23 6.15 -22.96
CA VAL A 283 -0.90 4.72 -22.76
C VAL A 283 -2.13 3.82 -22.90
N PHE A 284 -3.31 4.28 -22.49
CA PHE A 284 -4.53 3.46 -22.50
C PHE A 284 -5.51 3.81 -23.63
N GLY A 285 -5.21 4.81 -24.46
CA GLY A 285 -6.03 5.15 -25.63
C GLY A 285 -7.48 5.49 -25.29
N MET A 286 -7.75 5.96 -24.06
CA MET A 286 -9.05 6.51 -23.71
C MET A 286 -9.16 7.93 -24.29
N GLY A 287 -9.38 8.00 -25.60
CA GLY A 287 -9.91 9.20 -26.22
C GLY A 287 -11.33 9.44 -25.72
N THR A 288 -11.61 10.68 -25.34
CA THR A 288 -12.97 11.22 -25.20
C THR A 288 -13.79 11.00 -26.46
#